data_AF-A0A3P0X6Y7-F1
#
_entry.id   AF-A0A3P0X6Y7-F1
#
_cell.length_a   1.000
_cell.length_b   1.000
_cell.length_c   1.000
_cell.angle_alpha   90.00
_cell.angle_beta   90.00
_cell.angle_gamma   90.00
#
_symmetry.space_group_name_H-M   'P 1'
#
loop_
_entity.id
_entity.type
_entity.pdbx_description
1 polymer ?
#
loop_
_entity_poly.entity_id
_entity_poly.type
_entity_poly.pdbx_seq_one_letter_code
_entity_poly.pdbx_strand_id
1 'polypeptide(L)'
;MVEDEADWVDVYYEGLEFFYLEPQHLRSLQKLGRWKHVEEKIHRLEVTLNHQIKHYFALAPSRFRNHLFESIFNREFEGQFGMAGRNYDREYDLRNATQPDFLFTTAHENVAVEMKVKAKSSVSQVLKYALLALAVEKLYGYQRRHSLIILAPSTFSELWIERFGDVESLRIAMQGQAVEFFDRVRERFSGQEERFQDLVNTMEVSFLNYQQFEEFTRAQTTEFADEAGREMYSNMVDGMTQELRRRQLIP
;
A
#
# COMPACT_ATOMS: atom_id res chain seq x y z
N MET A 1 2.98 -11.17 -16.14
CA MET A 1 1.73 -11.48 -15.42
C MET A 1 2.10 -11.75 -13.97
N VAL A 2 1.26 -11.39 -13.00
CA VAL A 2 1.44 -11.85 -11.61
C VAL A 2 1.16 -13.35 -11.63
N GLU A 3 2.14 -14.17 -11.26
CA GLU A 3 1.97 -15.64 -11.24
C GLU A 3 1.04 -16.09 -10.10
N ASP A 4 0.83 -15.24 -9.09
CA ASP A 4 0.00 -15.49 -7.91
C ASP A 4 -0.75 -14.20 -7.49
N GLU A 5 -1.99 -14.01 -7.99
CA GLU A 5 -2.84 -12.90 -7.59
C GLU A 5 -3.50 -13.21 -6.23
N ALA A 6 -3.52 -12.24 -5.33
CA ALA A 6 -4.09 -12.41 -4.00
C ALA A 6 -5.61 -12.72 -4.06
N ASP A 7 -6.00 -13.92 -3.66
CA ASP A 7 -7.40 -14.30 -3.43
C ASP A 7 -7.89 -13.83 -2.05
N TRP A 8 -9.16 -13.46 -1.94
CA TRP A 8 -9.73 -12.95 -0.68
C TRP A 8 -9.66 -13.99 0.45
N VAL A 9 -9.72 -15.29 0.12
CA VAL A 9 -9.58 -16.38 1.10
C VAL A 9 -8.16 -16.45 1.64
N ASP A 10 -7.15 -16.24 0.78
CA ASP A 10 -5.76 -16.21 1.21
C ASP A 10 -5.49 -15.00 2.10
N VAL A 11 -6.04 -13.83 1.75
CA VAL A 11 -5.96 -12.63 2.59
C VAL A 11 -6.59 -12.86 3.97
N TYR A 12 -7.67 -13.64 4.05
CA TYR A 12 -8.29 -14.02 5.32
C TYR A 12 -7.33 -14.85 6.18
N TYR A 13 -6.71 -15.87 5.59
CA TYR A 13 -5.76 -16.72 6.31
C TYR A 13 -4.46 -16.00 6.68
N GLU A 14 -4.00 -15.03 5.89
CA GLU A 14 -2.89 -14.15 6.26
C GLU A 14 -3.20 -13.36 7.54
N GLY A 15 -4.42 -12.81 7.65
CA GLY A 15 -4.85 -12.11 8.87
C GLY A 15 -4.85 -13.02 10.10
N LEU A 16 -5.25 -14.29 9.94
CA LEU A 16 -5.18 -15.29 11.02
C LEU A 16 -3.75 -15.69 11.36
N GLU A 17 -2.88 -15.84 10.36
CA GLU A 17 -1.47 -16.16 10.58
C GLU A 17 -0.79 -15.09 11.44
N PHE A 18 -1.05 -13.80 11.19
CA PHE A 18 -0.51 -12.73 12.01
C PHE A 18 -0.78 -12.97 13.50
N PHE A 19 -2.03 -13.29 13.86
CA PHE A 19 -2.39 -13.56 15.25
C PHE A 19 -1.82 -14.86 15.80
N TYR A 20 -1.57 -15.85 14.93
CA TYR A 20 -0.90 -17.09 15.29
C TYR A 20 0.59 -16.87 15.59
N LEU A 21 1.29 -16.11 14.75
CA LEU A 21 2.71 -15.79 14.88
C LEU A 21 2.98 -14.76 15.98
N GLU A 22 2.05 -13.84 16.21
CA GLU A 22 2.16 -12.79 17.22
C GLU A 22 1.09 -12.91 18.33
N PRO A 23 1.07 -14.02 19.08
CA PRO A 23 0.04 -14.28 20.07
C PRO A 23 0.08 -13.29 21.23
N GLN A 24 1.15 -12.52 21.42
CA GLN A 24 1.22 -11.42 22.40
C GLN A 24 0.09 -10.40 22.21
N HIS A 25 -0.32 -10.15 20.96
CA HIS A 25 -1.41 -9.23 20.66
C HIS A 25 -2.74 -9.73 21.20
N LEU A 26 -2.95 -11.06 21.27
CA LEU A 26 -4.15 -11.69 21.83
C LEU A 26 -4.02 -12.01 23.33
N ARG A 27 -2.84 -12.44 23.80
CA ARG A 27 -2.59 -12.76 25.23
C ARG A 27 -2.78 -11.55 26.13
N SER A 28 -2.41 -10.37 25.65
CA SER A 28 -2.67 -9.12 26.34
C SER A 28 -4.16 -8.75 26.40
N LEU A 29 -5.02 -9.41 25.60
CA LEU A 29 -6.48 -9.24 25.58
C LEU A 29 -7.21 -10.23 26.49
N GLN A 30 -6.63 -11.40 26.75
CA GLN A 30 -7.19 -12.38 27.71
C GLN A 30 -7.39 -11.79 29.11
N LYS A 31 -6.59 -10.77 29.49
CA LYS A 31 -6.72 -10.05 30.76
C LYS A 31 -7.89 -9.05 30.81
N LEU A 32 -8.51 -8.72 29.67
CA LEU A 32 -9.55 -7.69 29.59
C LEU A 32 -10.96 -8.21 29.91
N GLY A 33 -11.14 -9.54 29.99
CA GLY A 33 -12.35 -10.22 30.49
C GLY A 33 -13.66 -9.96 29.72
N ARG A 34 -13.68 -9.01 28.78
CA ARG A 34 -14.86 -8.60 28.00
C ARG A 34 -14.48 -8.37 26.54
N TRP A 35 -15.19 -9.03 25.64
CA TRP A 35 -15.02 -8.97 24.18
C TRP A 35 -14.88 -7.54 23.63
N LYS A 36 -15.66 -6.58 24.14
CA LYS A 36 -15.59 -5.18 23.70
C LYS A 36 -14.20 -4.55 23.82
N HIS A 37 -13.46 -4.83 24.89
CA HIS A 37 -12.10 -4.30 25.06
C HIS A 37 -11.07 -5.01 24.16
N VAL A 38 -11.34 -6.27 23.81
CA VAL A 38 -10.56 -7.06 22.84
C VAL A 38 -10.71 -6.40 21.47
N GLU A 39 -11.94 -6.17 21.06
CA GLU A 39 -12.33 -5.51 19.81
C GLU A 39 -11.70 -4.10 19.71
N GLU A 40 -11.87 -3.24 20.71
CA GLU A 40 -11.27 -1.90 20.74
C GLU A 40 -9.75 -1.89 20.57
N LYS A 41 -9.07 -2.91 21.10
CA LYS A 41 -7.61 -3.02 20.95
C LYS A 41 -7.21 -3.57 19.58
N ILE A 42 -7.96 -4.52 19.03
CA ILE A 42 -7.76 -5.01 17.65
C ILE A 42 -7.90 -3.83 16.67
N HIS A 43 -8.92 -2.98 16.82
CA HIS A 43 -9.11 -1.78 16.00
C HIS A 43 -7.98 -0.74 16.11
N ARG A 44 -7.07 -0.85 17.07
CA ARG A 44 -5.90 0.05 17.18
C ARG A 44 -4.66 -0.50 16.48
N LEU A 45 -4.65 -1.77 16.08
CA LEU A 45 -3.53 -2.39 15.40
C LEU A 45 -3.55 -2.00 13.93
N GLU A 46 -2.48 -1.38 13.44
CA GLU A 46 -2.32 -0.96 12.04
C GLU A 46 -2.43 -2.16 11.08
N VAL A 47 -1.74 -3.26 11.40
CA VAL A 47 -1.77 -4.52 10.63
C VAL A 47 -3.18 -5.04 10.37
N THR A 48 -4.12 -4.88 11.31
CA THR A 48 -5.50 -5.33 11.12
C THR A 48 -6.26 -4.47 10.13
N LEU A 49 -5.96 -3.16 10.07
CA LEU A 49 -6.49 -2.28 9.03
C LEU A 49 -5.89 -2.65 7.68
N ASN A 50 -4.59 -2.92 7.63
CA ASN A 50 -3.92 -3.33 6.39
C ASN A 50 -4.57 -4.59 5.83
N HIS A 51 -4.85 -5.61 6.67
CA HIS A 51 -5.59 -6.79 6.23
C HIS A 51 -7.02 -6.48 5.78
N GLN A 52 -7.76 -5.62 6.48
CA GLN A 52 -9.12 -5.24 6.08
C GLN A 52 -9.14 -4.53 4.72
N ILE A 53 -8.20 -3.60 4.48
CA ILE A 53 -8.06 -2.92 3.18
C ILE A 53 -7.57 -3.89 2.10
N LYS A 54 -6.68 -4.84 2.43
CA LYS A 54 -6.26 -5.90 1.51
C LYS A 54 -7.46 -6.74 1.05
N HIS A 55 -8.35 -7.13 1.98
CA HIS A 55 -9.57 -7.86 1.64
C HIS A 55 -10.47 -7.04 0.73
N TYR A 56 -10.62 -5.74 1.03
CA TYR A 56 -11.40 -4.84 0.18
C TYR A 56 -10.84 -4.82 -1.25
N PHE A 57 -9.52 -4.66 -1.44
CA PHE A 57 -8.92 -4.69 -2.77
C PHE A 57 -9.03 -6.04 -3.49
N ALA A 58 -8.97 -7.15 -2.74
CA ALA A 58 -9.15 -8.50 -3.30
C ALA A 58 -10.58 -8.74 -3.79
N LEU A 59 -11.58 -8.19 -3.09
CA LEU A 59 -13.00 -8.31 -3.42
C LEU A 59 -13.48 -7.24 -4.42
N ALA A 60 -12.80 -6.09 -4.48
CA ALA A 60 -13.15 -5.02 -5.39
C ALA A 60 -12.94 -5.45 -6.86
N PRO A 61 -13.82 -5.00 -7.78
CA PRO A 61 -13.63 -5.26 -9.22
C PRO A 61 -12.25 -4.82 -9.69
N SER A 62 -11.62 -5.54 -10.62
CA SER A 62 -10.30 -5.15 -11.15
C SER A 62 -10.26 -3.70 -11.67
N ARG A 63 -11.34 -3.27 -12.36
CA ARG A 63 -11.52 -1.90 -12.86
C ARG A 63 -11.43 -0.82 -11.77
N PHE A 64 -11.82 -1.14 -10.54
CA PHE A 64 -11.74 -0.20 -9.41
C PHE A 64 -10.29 0.23 -9.17
N ARG A 65 -9.35 -0.72 -9.21
CA ARG A 65 -7.92 -0.46 -9.01
C ARG A 65 -7.38 0.48 -10.08
N ASN A 66 -7.70 0.21 -11.34
CA ASN A 66 -7.33 1.08 -12.46
C ASN A 66 -7.89 2.49 -12.29
N HIS A 67 -9.21 2.65 -12.10
CA HIS A 67 -9.82 3.97 -11.94
C HIS A 67 -9.24 4.73 -10.74
N LEU A 68 -8.97 4.04 -9.63
CA LEU A 68 -8.34 4.63 -8.46
C LEU A 68 -6.98 5.19 -8.82
N PHE A 69 -6.10 4.39 -9.43
CA PHE A 69 -4.75 4.83 -9.77
C PHE A 69 -4.76 5.91 -10.86
N GLU A 70 -5.62 5.81 -11.87
CA GLU A 70 -5.79 6.81 -12.91
C GLU A 70 -6.22 8.16 -12.35
N SER A 71 -7.13 8.16 -11.37
CA SER A 71 -7.56 9.38 -10.68
C SER A 71 -6.46 10.01 -9.84
N ILE A 72 -5.58 9.20 -9.23
CA ILE A 72 -4.51 9.67 -8.35
C ILE A 72 -3.34 10.23 -9.15
N PHE A 73 -2.96 9.56 -10.23
CA PHE A 73 -1.81 9.94 -11.06
C PHE A 73 -2.20 10.81 -12.26
N ASN A 74 -3.51 11.06 -12.47
CA ASN A 74 -4.06 11.85 -13.56
C ASN A 74 -3.54 11.41 -14.94
N ARG A 75 -3.51 10.10 -15.16
CA ARG A 75 -3.10 9.46 -16.41
C ARG A 75 -3.70 8.07 -16.53
N GLU A 76 -3.85 7.58 -17.75
CA GLU A 76 -4.28 6.21 -18.02
C GLU A 76 -3.16 5.21 -17.72
N PHE A 77 -3.55 3.99 -17.33
CA PHE A 77 -2.63 2.87 -17.11
C PHE A 77 -2.89 1.75 -18.13
N GLU A 78 -1.81 1.14 -18.63
CA GLU A 78 -1.94 0.02 -19.56
C GLU A 78 -2.15 -1.31 -18.82
N GLY A 79 -3.21 -2.03 -19.21
CA GLY A 79 -3.57 -3.34 -18.66
C GLY A 79 -4.44 -3.26 -17.41
N GLN A 80 -4.69 -4.42 -16.80
CA GLN A 80 -5.45 -4.53 -15.56
C GLN A 80 -4.50 -4.85 -14.42
N PHE A 81 -4.64 -4.12 -13.31
CA PHE A 81 -3.78 -4.34 -12.14
C PHE A 81 -4.17 -5.61 -11.40
N GLY A 82 -3.22 -6.55 -11.30
CA GLY A 82 -3.29 -7.66 -10.35
C GLY A 82 -2.67 -7.26 -9.01
N MET A 83 -3.25 -7.70 -7.89
CA MET A 83 -2.66 -7.49 -6.55
C MET A 83 -1.71 -8.65 -6.26
N ALA A 84 -0.45 -8.35 -5.98
CA ALA A 84 0.55 -9.37 -5.70
C ALA A 84 0.17 -10.19 -4.46
N GLY A 85 0.14 -11.52 -4.61
CA GLY A 85 -0.10 -12.49 -3.56
C GLY A 85 1.09 -12.69 -2.62
N ARG A 86 0.91 -13.57 -1.65
CA ARG A 86 1.80 -13.78 -0.49
C ARG A 86 3.23 -14.18 -0.84
N ASN A 87 3.47 -14.74 -2.02
CA ASN A 87 4.78 -15.25 -2.41
C ASN A 87 5.76 -14.16 -2.88
N TYR A 88 5.30 -12.92 -3.05
CA TYR A 88 6.14 -11.84 -3.54
C TYR A 88 7.34 -11.56 -2.60
N ASP A 89 7.18 -11.74 -1.28
CA ASP A 89 8.26 -11.55 -0.29
C ASP A 89 9.42 -12.55 -0.49
N ARG A 90 9.07 -13.80 -0.83
CA ARG A 90 10.04 -14.86 -1.11
C ARG A 90 10.66 -14.69 -2.49
N GLU A 91 9.88 -14.25 -3.46
CA GLU A 91 10.29 -14.05 -4.85
C GLU A 91 11.27 -12.88 -5.02
N TYR A 92 11.06 -11.76 -4.31
CA TYR A 92 11.91 -10.57 -4.45
C TYR A 92 13.12 -10.53 -3.51
N ASP A 93 13.33 -11.58 -2.69
CA ASP A 93 14.38 -11.67 -1.66
C ASP A 93 14.49 -10.36 -0.87
N LEU A 94 13.37 -9.80 -0.40
CA LEU A 94 13.30 -8.44 0.20
C LEU A 94 14.02 -8.31 1.55
N ARG A 95 14.97 -9.20 1.88
CA ARG A 95 15.87 -9.03 3.03
C ARG A 95 16.51 -7.63 2.97
N ASN A 96 15.94 -6.69 3.73
CA ASN A 96 16.25 -5.25 3.81
C ASN A 96 15.68 -4.31 2.73
N ALA A 97 14.83 -4.79 1.82
CA ALA A 97 13.96 -3.91 1.01
C ALA A 97 12.62 -3.73 1.74
N THR A 98 11.94 -2.59 1.53
CA THR A 98 10.63 -2.36 2.16
C THR A 98 9.62 -3.33 1.59
N GLN A 99 8.85 -3.95 2.48
CA GLN A 99 7.63 -4.65 2.10
C GLN A 99 6.49 -3.63 1.99
N PRO A 100 5.89 -3.44 0.80
CA PRO A 100 4.73 -2.58 0.67
C PRO A 100 3.52 -3.19 1.39
N ASP A 101 2.61 -2.37 1.91
CA ASP A 101 1.33 -2.88 2.41
C ASP A 101 0.53 -3.51 1.26
N PHE A 102 0.53 -2.85 0.09
CA PHE A 102 -0.03 -3.40 -1.14
C PHE A 102 0.92 -3.18 -2.33
N LEU A 103 1.04 -4.19 -3.17
CA LEU A 103 1.72 -4.10 -4.46
C LEU A 103 0.77 -4.53 -5.56
N PHE A 104 0.54 -3.63 -6.52
CA PHE A 104 -0.26 -3.88 -7.70
C PHE A 104 0.64 -3.84 -8.92
N THR A 105 0.48 -4.79 -9.84
CA THR A 105 1.33 -4.84 -11.03
C THR A 105 0.55 -5.15 -12.30
N THR A 106 1.04 -4.61 -13.42
CA THR A 106 0.68 -5.01 -14.78
C THR A 106 1.92 -5.55 -15.49
N ALA A 107 1.87 -5.72 -16.82
CA ALA A 107 3.04 -6.06 -17.61
C ALA A 107 4.09 -4.93 -17.61
N HIS A 108 3.69 -3.67 -17.43
CA HIS A 108 4.55 -2.50 -17.65
C HIS A 108 4.60 -1.54 -16.46
N GLU A 109 3.71 -1.70 -15.48
CA GLU A 109 3.51 -0.75 -14.39
C GLU A 109 3.48 -1.48 -13.04
N ASN A 110 4.02 -0.83 -12.01
CA ASN A 110 3.89 -1.24 -10.62
C ASN A 110 3.39 -0.06 -9.79
N VAL A 111 2.39 -0.30 -8.96
CA VAL A 111 1.89 0.67 -7.98
C VAL A 111 2.04 0.04 -6.61
N ALA A 112 2.93 0.60 -5.81
CA ALA A 112 3.05 0.27 -4.39
C ALA A 112 2.19 1.23 -3.57
N VAL A 113 1.57 0.72 -2.51
CA VAL A 113 0.80 1.53 -1.56
C VAL A 113 1.36 1.28 -0.17
N GLU A 114 1.71 2.38 0.50
CA GLU A 114 2.08 2.41 1.91
C GLU A 114 0.95 3.05 2.70
N MET A 115 0.50 2.39 3.75
CA MET A 115 -0.45 2.93 4.70
C MET A 115 0.26 3.55 5.89
N LYS A 116 -0.36 4.59 6.44
CA LYS A 116 0.02 5.19 7.72
C LYS A 116 -1.23 5.42 8.54
N VAL A 117 -1.20 5.06 9.82
CA VAL A 117 -2.28 5.42 10.77
C VAL A 117 -1.83 6.54 11.70
N LYS A 118 -0.62 6.45 12.25
CA LYS A 118 -0.05 7.47 13.16
C LYS A 118 1.40 7.84 12.86
N ALA A 119 2.12 6.95 12.18
CA ALA A 119 3.52 7.15 11.89
C ALA A 119 3.71 8.17 10.75
N LYS A 120 4.79 8.94 10.85
CA LYS A 120 5.26 9.80 9.77
C LYS A 120 6.12 9.01 8.79
N SER A 121 6.17 9.46 7.55
CA SER A 121 7.10 8.98 6.53
C SER A 121 8.38 9.82 6.52
N SER A 122 9.40 9.31 5.83
CA SER A 122 10.69 9.99 5.64
C SER A 122 11.20 9.78 4.22
N VAL A 123 12.17 10.60 3.79
CA VAL A 123 12.85 10.41 2.50
C VAL A 123 13.47 9.01 2.41
N SER A 124 14.10 8.55 3.49
CA SER A 124 14.68 7.21 3.54
C SER A 124 13.64 6.12 3.28
N GLN A 125 12.42 6.29 3.78
CA GLN A 125 11.34 5.33 3.52
C GLN A 125 10.95 5.31 2.04
N VAL A 126 10.86 6.47 1.39
CA VAL A 126 10.55 6.54 -0.05
C VAL A 126 11.70 5.96 -0.90
N LEU A 127 12.96 6.17 -0.52
CA LEU A 127 14.10 5.56 -1.20
C LEU A 127 14.12 4.03 -1.11
N LYS A 128 13.55 3.44 -0.04
CA LYS A 128 13.33 1.98 0.01
C LYS A 128 12.35 1.49 -1.05
N TYR A 129 11.40 2.32 -1.47
CA TYR A 129 10.48 2.00 -2.58
C TYR A 129 11.17 2.07 -3.94
N ALA A 130 12.08 3.03 -4.16
CA ALA A 130 12.94 3.02 -5.35
C ALA A 130 13.84 1.76 -5.37
N LEU A 131 14.31 1.30 -4.20
CA LEU A 131 15.07 0.06 -4.10
C LEU A 131 14.20 -1.18 -4.37
N LEU A 132 12.95 -1.20 -3.91
CA LEU A 132 11.96 -2.22 -4.25
C LEU A 132 11.73 -2.27 -5.76
N ALA A 133 11.52 -1.12 -6.40
CA ALA A 133 11.38 -1.01 -7.85
C ALA A 133 12.57 -1.64 -8.59
N LEU A 134 13.80 -1.34 -8.15
CA LEU A 134 15.01 -1.94 -8.70
C LEU A 134 15.05 -3.46 -8.52
N ALA A 135 14.68 -3.96 -7.34
CA ALA A 135 14.62 -5.39 -7.05
C ALA A 135 13.60 -6.12 -7.95
N VAL A 136 12.43 -5.50 -8.17
CA VAL A 136 11.39 -6.01 -9.06
C VAL A 136 11.89 -6.09 -10.51
N GLU A 137 12.53 -5.04 -11.03
CA GLU A 137 13.09 -5.05 -12.39
C GLU A 137 14.17 -6.10 -12.57
N LYS A 138 15.05 -6.27 -11.56
CA LYS A 138 16.11 -7.28 -11.57
C LYS A 138 15.54 -8.70 -11.60
N LEU A 139 14.46 -8.97 -10.87
CA LEU A 139 13.83 -10.28 -10.86
C LEU A 139 13.19 -10.61 -12.21
N TYR A 140 12.40 -9.69 -12.75
CA TYR A 140 11.66 -9.93 -14.00
C TYR A 140 12.52 -9.75 -15.26
N GLY A 141 13.68 -9.09 -15.16
CA GLY A 141 14.60 -8.89 -16.27
C GLY A 141 14.21 -7.77 -17.24
N TYR A 142 13.25 -6.92 -16.87
CA TYR A 142 12.82 -5.78 -17.68
C TYR A 142 12.37 -4.59 -16.83
N GLN A 143 12.48 -3.40 -17.41
CA GLN A 143 12.11 -2.14 -16.76
C GLN A 143 10.60 -1.95 -16.74
N ARG A 144 10.11 -1.25 -15.71
CA ARG A 144 8.70 -0.88 -15.54
C ARG A 144 8.59 0.57 -15.08
N ARG A 145 7.40 1.14 -15.22
CA ARG A 145 7.04 2.36 -14.47
C ARG A 145 6.69 1.98 -13.05
N HIS A 146 7.17 2.77 -12.09
CA HIS A 146 6.93 2.52 -10.67
C HIS A 146 6.31 3.76 -10.04
N SER A 147 5.26 3.52 -9.27
CA SER A 147 4.54 4.55 -8.55
C SER A 147 4.35 4.15 -7.09
N LEU A 148 4.38 5.13 -6.21
CA LEU A 148 4.12 4.99 -4.78
C LEU A 148 2.93 5.86 -4.39
N ILE A 149 1.94 5.26 -3.75
CA ILE A 149 0.85 5.97 -3.08
C ILE A 149 1.08 5.88 -1.57
N ILE A 150 1.06 7.01 -0.88
CA ILE A 150 0.99 7.02 0.59
C ILE A 150 -0.43 7.33 1.02
N LEU A 151 -1.07 6.37 1.71
CA LEU A 151 -2.41 6.45 2.26
C LEU A 151 -2.35 6.79 3.76
N ALA A 152 -2.75 8.00 4.16
CA ALA A 152 -2.65 8.46 5.55
C ALA A 152 -3.84 9.32 6.01
N PRO A 153 -4.06 9.57 7.32
CA PRO A 153 -5.17 10.42 7.76
C PRO A 153 -4.86 11.92 7.69
N SER A 154 -3.57 12.29 7.60
CA SER A 154 -3.12 13.68 7.67
C SER A 154 -3.11 14.37 6.30
N THR A 155 -2.65 15.61 6.24
CA THR A 155 -2.29 16.25 4.96
C THR A 155 -0.91 15.77 4.48
N PHE A 156 -0.57 16.04 3.21
CA PHE A 156 0.76 15.76 2.66
C PHE A 156 1.86 16.37 3.52
N SER A 157 1.73 17.65 3.92
CA SER A 157 2.81 18.32 4.65
C SER A 157 3.03 17.80 6.07
N GLU A 158 1.99 17.25 6.69
CA GLU A 158 2.05 16.68 8.03
C GLU A 158 2.65 15.26 8.06
N LEU A 159 2.56 14.55 6.93
CA LEU A 159 3.02 13.17 6.76
C LEU A 159 4.52 13.03 6.98
N TRP A 160 5.31 14.04 6.63
CA TRP A 160 6.77 13.95 6.59
C TRP A 160 7.42 14.38 7.92
N ILE A 161 8.45 13.67 8.35
CA ILE A 161 9.29 14.08 9.48
C ILE A 161 9.97 15.42 9.15
N GLU A 162 10.39 15.56 7.90
CA GLU A 162 11.07 16.71 7.30
C GLU A 162 10.12 17.87 6.96
N ARG A 163 8.79 17.64 7.00
CA ARG A 163 7.73 18.63 6.74
C ARG A 163 7.76 19.27 5.34
N PHE A 164 7.89 18.45 4.30
CA PHE A 164 7.81 18.92 2.91
C PHE A 164 6.46 19.58 2.59
N GLY A 165 6.46 20.69 1.87
CA GLY A 165 5.23 21.38 1.46
C GLY A 165 4.49 20.64 0.35
N ASP A 166 5.24 20.05 -0.58
CA ASP A 166 4.74 19.44 -1.81
C ASP A 166 5.64 18.28 -2.29
N VAL A 167 5.17 17.59 -3.34
CA VAL A 167 5.86 16.44 -3.96
C VAL A 167 7.20 16.85 -4.59
N GLU A 168 7.32 18.07 -5.11
CA GLU A 168 8.57 18.54 -5.72
C GLU A 168 9.68 18.70 -4.68
N SER A 169 9.35 19.27 -3.52
CA SER A 169 10.28 19.39 -2.40
C SER A 169 10.77 18.02 -1.91
N LEU A 170 9.86 17.04 -1.86
CA LEU A 170 10.20 15.65 -1.55
C LEU A 170 11.16 15.06 -2.61
N ARG A 171 10.88 15.27 -3.90
CA ARG A 171 11.70 14.77 -5.01
C ARG A 171 13.12 15.31 -4.94
N ILE A 172 13.29 16.61 -4.71
CA ILE A 172 14.61 17.23 -4.53
C ILE A 172 15.35 16.60 -3.34
N ALA A 173 14.66 16.37 -2.23
CA ALA A 173 15.26 15.73 -1.05
C ALA A 173 15.65 14.27 -1.30
N MET A 174 14.84 13.51 -2.05
CA MET A 174 15.16 12.15 -2.48
C MET A 174 16.44 12.13 -3.32
N GLN A 175 16.55 13.02 -4.31
CA GLN A 175 17.74 13.14 -5.16
C GLN A 175 18.99 13.48 -4.35
N GLY A 176 18.86 14.39 -3.38
CA GLY A 176 19.97 14.79 -2.50
C GLY A 176 20.46 13.67 -1.57
N GLN A 177 19.62 12.69 -1.24
CA GLN A 177 19.96 11.57 -0.34
C GLN A 177 20.22 10.25 -1.06
N ALA A 178 19.97 10.18 -2.38
CA ALA A 178 20.00 8.93 -3.15
C ALA A 178 21.35 8.23 -3.11
N VAL A 179 22.44 8.97 -3.33
CA VAL A 179 23.81 8.42 -3.36
C VAL A 179 24.19 7.82 -2.01
N GLU A 180 24.02 8.58 -0.92
CA GLU A 180 24.35 8.11 0.43
C GLU A 180 23.47 6.91 0.84
N PHE A 181 22.19 6.91 0.44
CA PHE A 181 21.30 5.79 0.67
C PHE A 181 21.77 4.53 -0.07
N PHE A 182 22.12 4.67 -1.35
CA PHE A 182 22.54 3.54 -2.20
C PHE A 182 23.87 2.95 -1.74
N ASP A 183 24.81 3.76 -1.26
CA ASP A 183 26.09 3.31 -0.72
C ASP A 183 25.92 2.23 0.37
N ARG A 184 24.85 2.32 1.18
CA ARG A 184 24.54 1.37 2.26
C ARG A 184 24.05 0.01 1.74
N VAL A 185 23.63 -0.08 0.49
CA VAL A 185 23.08 -1.30 -0.15
C VAL A 185 23.88 -1.72 -1.39
N ARG A 186 24.98 -1.01 -1.71
CA ARG A 186 25.79 -1.20 -2.93
C ARG A 186 26.25 -2.64 -3.11
N GLU A 187 26.69 -3.33 -2.06
CA GLU A 187 27.18 -4.71 -2.18
C GLU A 187 26.15 -5.65 -2.82
N ARG A 188 24.86 -5.43 -2.55
CA ARG A 188 23.76 -6.24 -3.08
C ARG A 188 23.33 -5.83 -4.50
N PHE A 189 23.48 -4.55 -4.82
CA PHE A 189 23.03 -3.94 -6.08
C PHE A 189 24.19 -3.38 -6.90
N SER A 190 25.37 -4.02 -6.82
CA SER A 190 26.57 -3.56 -7.50
C SER A 190 26.34 -3.37 -9.00
N GLY A 191 26.72 -2.21 -9.53
CA GLY A 191 26.54 -1.84 -10.94
C GLY A 191 25.13 -1.39 -11.30
N GLN A 192 24.26 -1.12 -10.33
CA GLN A 192 22.90 -0.63 -10.53
C GLN A 192 22.71 0.82 -10.03
N GLU A 193 23.79 1.51 -9.69
CA GLU A 193 23.79 2.89 -9.19
C GLU A 193 23.00 3.83 -10.13
N GLU A 194 23.33 3.78 -11.41
CA GLU A 194 22.69 4.61 -12.44
C GLU A 194 21.20 4.29 -12.54
N ARG A 195 20.84 3.00 -12.56
CA ARG A 195 19.43 2.61 -12.64
C ARG A 195 18.64 3.00 -11.38
N PHE A 196 19.24 2.90 -10.20
CA PHE A 196 18.63 3.37 -8.97
C PHE A 196 18.39 4.89 -9.02
N GLN A 197 19.38 5.65 -9.50
CA GLN A 197 19.24 7.10 -9.65
C GLN A 197 18.13 7.47 -10.64
N ASP A 198 18.03 6.74 -11.75
CA ASP A 198 16.91 6.87 -12.69
C ASP A 198 15.58 6.61 -12.00
N LEU A 199 15.46 5.52 -11.24
CA LEU A 199 14.23 5.20 -10.50
C LEU A 199 13.88 6.29 -9.48
N VAL A 200 14.85 6.85 -8.77
CA VAL A 200 14.63 8.00 -7.87
C VAL A 200 14.10 9.22 -8.62
N ASN A 201 14.56 9.43 -9.86
CA ASN A 201 14.13 10.56 -10.69
C ASN A 201 12.76 10.34 -11.35
N THR A 202 12.42 9.10 -11.70
CA THR A 202 11.23 8.78 -12.49
C THR A 202 10.07 8.21 -11.69
N MET A 203 10.30 7.70 -10.48
CA MET A 203 9.24 7.13 -9.65
C MET A 203 8.21 8.21 -9.29
N GLU A 204 6.94 7.94 -9.59
CA GLU A 204 5.84 8.83 -9.26
C GLU A 204 5.46 8.64 -7.78
N VAL A 205 5.38 9.73 -7.02
CA VAL A 205 4.94 9.67 -5.61
C VAL A 205 3.69 10.51 -5.45
N SER A 206 2.63 9.87 -5.01
CA SER A 206 1.33 10.49 -4.77
C SER A 206 0.86 10.26 -3.35
N PHE A 207 -0.06 11.12 -2.93
CA PHE A 207 -0.65 11.11 -1.62
C PHE A 207 -2.17 11.02 -1.73
N LEU A 208 -2.76 10.14 -0.93
CA LEU A 208 -4.20 9.98 -0.80
C LEU A 208 -4.53 9.97 0.68
N ASN A 209 -5.47 10.77 1.15
CA ASN A 209 -5.94 10.62 2.53
C ASN A 209 -7.11 9.63 2.64
N TYR A 210 -7.37 9.10 3.83
CA TYR A 210 -8.45 8.12 4.03
C TYR A 210 -9.84 8.68 3.70
N GLN A 211 -10.05 9.99 3.83
CA GLN A 211 -11.32 10.62 3.44
C GLN A 211 -11.50 10.59 1.93
N GLN A 212 -10.48 10.96 1.16
CA GLN A 212 -10.49 10.88 -0.30
C GLN A 212 -10.65 9.45 -0.79
N PHE A 213 -9.99 8.49 -0.11
CA PHE A 213 -10.17 7.07 -0.41
C PHE A 213 -11.63 6.64 -0.19
N GLU A 214 -12.25 7.03 0.93
CA GLU A 214 -13.65 6.73 1.21
C GLU A 214 -14.60 7.37 0.19
N GLU A 215 -14.43 8.66 -0.11
CA GLU A 215 -15.22 9.39 -1.09
C GLU A 215 -15.14 8.73 -2.48
N PHE A 216 -13.93 8.32 -2.88
CA PHE A 216 -13.71 7.58 -4.12
C PHE A 216 -14.45 6.24 -4.11
N THR A 217 -14.29 5.43 -3.05
CA THR A 217 -14.93 4.11 -2.94
C THR A 217 -16.46 4.21 -3.00
N ARG A 218 -17.02 5.24 -2.36
CA ARG A 218 -18.46 5.52 -2.35
C ARG A 218 -18.98 5.92 -3.73
N ALA A 219 -18.26 6.76 -4.47
CA ALA A 219 -18.66 7.16 -5.82
C ALA A 219 -18.79 5.94 -6.78
N GLN A 220 -17.93 4.94 -6.60
CA GLN A 220 -17.89 3.74 -7.44
C GLN A 220 -19.06 2.77 -7.22
N THR A 221 -19.83 2.90 -6.13
CA THR A 221 -21.00 2.05 -5.85
C THR A 221 -22.09 2.13 -6.92
N THR A 222 -22.18 3.25 -7.63
CA THR A 222 -23.21 3.49 -8.63
C THR A 222 -22.91 2.83 -9.99
N GLU A 223 -21.71 2.28 -10.19
CA GLU A 223 -21.26 1.72 -11.47
C GLU A 223 -21.74 0.28 -11.75
N PHE A 224 -22.52 -0.32 -10.84
CA PHE A 224 -23.06 -1.68 -11.02
C PHE A 224 -24.44 -1.63 -11.69
N ALA A 225 -24.60 -2.44 -12.74
CA ALA A 225 -25.81 -2.49 -13.56
C ALA A 225 -26.95 -3.24 -12.88
N ASP A 226 -26.65 -4.32 -12.16
CA ASP A 226 -27.63 -5.11 -11.42
C ASP A 226 -27.72 -4.70 -9.95
N GLU A 227 -28.90 -4.89 -9.36
CA GLU A 227 -29.22 -4.47 -8.00
C GLU A 227 -28.45 -5.27 -6.94
N ALA A 228 -28.27 -6.58 -7.16
CA ALA A 228 -27.58 -7.46 -6.22
C ALA A 228 -26.08 -7.17 -6.12
N GLY A 229 -25.41 -6.97 -7.24
CA GLY A 229 -24.00 -6.56 -7.30
C GLY A 229 -23.79 -5.18 -6.66
N ARG A 230 -24.72 -4.25 -6.89
CA ARG A 230 -24.73 -2.93 -6.23
C ARG A 230 -24.88 -3.05 -4.72
N GLU A 231 -25.83 -3.85 -4.24
CA GLU A 231 -26.05 -4.08 -2.81
C GLU A 231 -24.80 -4.68 -2.16
N MET A 232 -24.24 -5.75 -2.76
CA MET A 232 -23.04 -6.41 -2.24
C MET A 232 -21.86 -5.45 -2.13
N TYR A 233 -21.59 -4.67 -3.18
CA TYR A 233 -20.49 -3.70 -3.17
C TYR A 233 -20.77 -2.54 -2.20
N SER A 234 -22.02 -2.09 -2.08
CA SER A 234 -22.40 -1.04 -1.11
C SER A 234 -22.17 -1.50 0.32
N ASN A 235 -22.52 -2.75 0.65
CA ASN A 235 -22.25 -3.34 1.97
C ASN A 235 -20.75 -3.39 2.27
N MET A 236 -19.92 -3.70 1.27
CA MET A 236 -18.46 -3.71 1.42
C MET A 236 -17.91 -2.31 1.67
N VAL A 237 -18.36 -1.31 0.88
CA VAL A 237 -17.98 0.09 1.07
C VAL A 237 -18.42 0.60 2.43
N ASP A 238 -19.67 0.37 2.83
CA ASP A 238 -20.18 0.82 4.13
C ASP A 238 -19.46 0.15 5.30
N GLY A 239 -19.10 -1.13 5.19
CA GLY A 239 -18.26 -1.81 6.16
C GLY A 239 -16.88 -1.16 6.30
N MET A 240 -16.23 -0.83 5.18
CA MET A 240 -14.94 -0.13 5.16
C MET A 240 -15.06 1.29 5.75
N THR A 241 -16.07 2.07 5.35
CA THR A 241 -16.32 3.41 5.91
C THR A 241 -16.52 3.36 7.42
N GLN A 242 -17.32 2.41 7.92
CA GLN A 242 -17.54 2.26 9.35
C GLN A 242 -16.25 1.94 10.10
N GLU A 243 -15.38 1.12 9.53
CA GLU A 243 -14.08 0.79 10.12
C GLU A 243 -13.15 2.01 10.14
N LEU A 244 -13.07 2.77 9.06
CA LEU A 244 -12.29 4.02 9.01
C LEU A 244 -12.78 5.04 10.05
N ARG A 245 -14.11 5.21 10.20
CA ARG A 245 -14.72 6.06 11.25
C ARG A 245 -14.41 5.55 12.66
N ARG A 246 -14.55 4.25 12.89
CA ARG A 246 -14.27 3.61 14.19
C ARG A 246 -12.83 3.85 14.63
N ARG A 247 -11.90 3.86 13.66
CA ARG A 247 -10.48 4.16 13.87
C ARG A 247 -10.14 5.64 13.93
N GLN A 248 -11.12 6.53 13.72
CA GLN A 248 -10.97 7.99 13.68
C GLN A 248 -10.01 8.44 12.57
N LEU A 249 -10.02 7.72 11.44
CA LEU A 249 -9.24 8.07 10.25
C LEU A 249 -10.01 9.01 9.31
N ILE A 250 -11.33 9.06 9.47
CA ILE A 250 -12.26 9.96 8.79
C ILE A 250 -13.32 10.44 9.80
N PRO A 251 -14.01 11.56 9.54
CA PRO A 251 -15.08 12.09 10.40
C PRO A 251 -16.31 11.18 10.58
#